data_AF-A0A7C1J6F6-F1
#
_entry.id   AF-A0A7C1J6F6-F1
#
_cell.length_a   1.000
_cell.length_b   1.000
_cell.length_c   1.000
_cell.angle_alpha   90.00
_cell.angle_beta   90.00
_cell.angle_gamma   90.00
#
_symmetry.space_group_name_H-M   'P 1'
#
loop_
_entity.id
_entity.type
_entity.pdbx_description
1 polymer ?
#
loop_
_entity_poly.entity_id
_entity_poly.type
_entity_poly.pdbx_seq_one_letter_code
_entity_poly.pdbx_strand_id
1 'polypeptide(L)'
;MKIKVFLIFIFLTFILTPHRVAAGKRDQKVKFTKDHIAKIDRIANFISVELNNRHIKEIEIADFTDFNGRQLRIGKEMSGRLREIMSKKGFSINKNAVVLVTGKMANFKDQPKRWKVDIRVQSKEGKIITSYTAIFNF
;
A
#
# COMPACT_ATOMS: atom_id res chain seq x y z
N MET A 1 23.38 -67.43 2.76
CA MET A 1 22.08 -67.71 3.42
C MET A 1 21.59 -66.39 4.01
N LYS A 2 20.67 -65.72 3.31
CA LYS A 2 19.24 -65.62 3.69
C LYS A 2 19.05 -64.91 5.06
N ILE A 3 18.58 -63.66 5.02
CA ILE A 3 17.21 -63.24 5.43
C ILE A 3 17.21 -62.88 6.93
N LYS A 4 16.72 -61.74 7.42
CA LYS A 4 15.78 -60.74 6.91
C LYS A 4 15.68 -59.59 7.94
N VAL A 5 15.16 -58.46 7.45
CA VAL A 5 14.12 -57.63 8.10
C VAL A 5 14.59 -56.67 9.20
N PHE A 6 14.70 -55.38 8.88
CA PHE A 6 13.59 -54.39 8.90
C PHE A 6 13.54 -53.71 10.27
N LEU A 7 14.32 -52.64 10.42
CA LEU A 7 13.99 -51.59 11.38
C LEU A 7 13.53 -50.39 10.59
N ILE A 8 12.23 -50.49 10.28
CA ILE A 8 11.35 -49.43 9.88
C ILE A 8 11.34 -48.35 10.97
N PHE A 9 11.23 -47.10 10.52
CA PHE A 9 10.71 -45.95 11.26
C PHE A 9 11.41 -45.59 12.57
N ILE A 10 12.05 -44.42 12.58
CA ILE A 10 11.81 -43.27 13.48
C ILE A 10 13.02 -42.36 13.29
N PHE A 11 13.09 -41.64 12.18
CA PHE A 11 13.84 -40.37 12.10
C PHE A 11 13.27 -39.46 11.01
N LEU A 12 11.97 -39.63 10.71
CA LEU A 12 11.22 -38.83 9.75
C LEU A 12 10.10 -38.04 10.44
N THR A 13 10.33 -37.57 11.66
CA THR A 13 9.39 -36.69 12.38
C THR A 13 10.07 -35.72 13.34
N PHE A 14 11.38 -35.46 13.19
CA PHE A 14 11.99 -34.31 13.85
C PHE A 14 11.83 -33.04 13.01
N ILE A 15 10.58 -32.57 13.02
CA ILE A 15 10.23 -31.16 13.21
C ILE A 15 10.72 -30.24 12.08
N LEU A 16 10.01 -30.38 10.95
CA LEU A 16 9.42 -29.26 10.22
C LEU A 16 8.72 -28.29 11.21
N THR A 17 9.50 -27.47 11.91
CA THR A 17 9.02 -26.15 12.29
C THR A 17 9.68 -25.19 11.32
N PRO A 18 8.96 -24.69 10.28
CA PRO A 18 9.25 -23.33 9.91
C PRO A 18 9.01 -22.56 11.21
N HIS A 19 10.08 -22.06 11.82
CA HIS A 19 9.98 -20.99 12.80
C HIS A 19 9.04 -19.98 12.15
N ARG A 20 7.78 -20.00 12.60
CA ARG A 20 6.83 -18.93 12.34
C ARG A 20 7.45 -17.77 13.08
N VAL A 21 8.37 -17.10 12.41
CA VAL A 21 8.89 -15.80 12.78
C VAL A 21 7.64 -15.04 13.16
N ALA A 22 7.56 -14.72 14.44
CA ALA A 22 6.40 -14.15 15.05
C ALA A 22 5.88 -13.07 14.12
N ALA A 23 4.68 -13.28 13.58
CA ALA A 23 3.91 -12.28 12.86
C ALA A 23 3.55 -11.20 13.89
N GLY A 24 4.56 -10.39 14.22
CA GLY A 24 4.49 -9.34 15.21
C GLY A 24 3.50 -8.30 14.71
N LYS A 25 2.43 -8.14 15.48
CA LYS A 25 1.42 -7.09 15.42
C LYS A 25 0.40 -7.25 14.29
N ARG A 26 -0.51 -8.20 14.51
CA ARG A 26 -1.88 -8.15 13.96
C ARG A 26 -2.51 -6.79 14.25
N ASP A 27 -2.94 -6.13 13.17
CA ASP A 27 -4.18 -5.35 13.08
C ASP A 27 -4.51 -4.36 14.22
N GLN A 28 -3.62 -3.40 14.47
CA GLN A 28 -4.11 -2.14 15.05
C GLN A 28 -5.00 -1.46 14.00
N LYS A 29 -6.31 -1.36 14.29
CA LYS A 29 -7.27 -0.61 13.49
C LYS A 29 -6.73 0.82 13.33
N VAL A 30 -6.28 1.17 12.12
CA VAL A 30 -5.71 2.49 11.88
C VAL A 30 -6.85 3.50 11.94
N LYS A 31 -6.81 4.38 12.94
CA LYS A 31 -7.82 5.42 13.08
C LYS A 31 -7.30 6.70 12.42
N PHE A 32 -7.84 7.01 11.25
CA PHE A 32 -7.59 8.31 10.63
C PHE A 32 -8.28 9.42 11.44
N THR A 33 -7.50 10.38 11.92
CA THR A 33 -7.99 11.59 12.57
C THR A 33 -8.52 12.57 11.52
N LYS A 34 -9.23 13.63 11.96
CA LYS A 34 -9.66 14.73 11.07
C LYS A 34 -8.47 15.36 10.34
N ASP A 35 -7.32 15.50 11.02
CA ASP A 35 -6.10 16.06 10.42
C ASP A 35 -5.53 15.17 9.32
N HIS A 36 -5.58 13.84 9.49
CA HIS A 36 -5.17 12.91 8.42
C HIS A 36 -6.05 13.06 7.20
N ILE A 37 -7.36 13.16 7.39
CA ILE A 37 -8.33 13.32 6.31
C ILE A 37 -8.10 14.67 5.60
N ALA A 38 -7.94 15.76 6.35
CA ALA A 38 -7.64 17.08 5.80
C ALA A 38 -6.30 17.10 5.04
N LYS A 39 -5.31 16.31 5.48
CA LYS A 39 -4.05 16.15 4.76
C LYS A 39 -4.24 15.38 3.45
N ILE A 40 -5.01 14.30 3.44
CA ILE A 40 -5.33 13.57 2.21
C ILE A 40 -6.13 14.45 1.25
N ASP A 41 -7.08 15.26 1.73
CA ASP A 41 -7.83 16.19 0.87
C ASP A 41 -6.92 17.24 0.22
N ARG A 42 -5.97 17.81 0.97
CA ARG A 42 -4.96 18.72 0.40
C ARG A 42 -4.15 18.05 -0.71
N ILE A 43 -3.70 16.81 -0.50
CA ILE A 43 -2.99 16.02 -1.50
C ILE A 43 -3.87 15.82 -2.75
N ALA A 44 -5.13 15.42 -2.54
CA ALA A 44 -6.09 15.23 -3.62
C ALA A 44 -6.35 16.53 -4.38
N ASN A 45 -6.40 17.68 -3.70
CA ASN A 45 -6.53 19.00 -4.34
C ASN A 45 -5.35 19.27 -5.28
N PHE A 46 -4.10 19.08 -4.81
CA PHE A 46 -2.92 19.25 -5.65
C PHE A 46 -2.95 18.34 -6.89
N ILE A 47 -3.24 17.05 -6.68
CA ILE A 47 -3.36 16.09 -7.80
C ILE A 47 -4.47 16.50 -8.76
N SER A 48 -5.63 16.93 -8.25
CA SER A 48 -6.77 17.30 -9.07
C SER A 48 -6.49 18.52 -9.95
N VAL A 49 -5.78 19.52 -9.45
CA VAL A 49 -5.39 20.72 -10.22
C VAL A 49 -4.47 20.30 -11.37
N GLU A 50 -3.43 19.51 -11.07
CA GLU A 50 -2.50 19.02 -12.08
C GLU A 50 -3.16 18.20 -13.19
N LEU A 51 -4.11 17.34 -12.83
CA LEU A 51 -4.84 16.52 -13.80
C LEU A 51 -5.85 17.34 -14.61
N ASN A 52 -6.56 18.28 -13.97
CA ASN A 52 -7.50 19.16 -14.64
C ASN A 52 -6.80 20.06 -15.67
N ASN A 53 -5.63 20.61 -15.33
CA ASN A 53 -4.81 21.42 -16.26
C ASN A 53 -4.39 20.64 -17.50
N ARG A 54 -4.39 19.30 -17.43
CA ARG A 54 -4.07 18.39 -18.53
C ARG A 54 -5.29 17.75 -19.17
N HIS A 55 -6.50 18.20 -18.81
CA HIS A 55 -7.78 17.65 -19.25
C HIS A 55 -7.97 16.15 -18.96
N ILE A 56 -7.36 15.65 -17.89
CA ILE A 56 -7.45 14.24 -17.48
C ILE A 56 -8.62 14.10 -16.50
N LYS A 57 -9.57 13.22 -16.82
CA LYS A 57 -10.77 12.95 -15.99
C LYS A 57 -10.88 11.51 -15.50
N GLU A 58 -10.18 10.59 -16.14
CA GLU A 58 -10.13 9.18 -15.75
C GLU A 58 -8.77 8.85 -15.14
N ILE A 59 -8.79 8.23 -13.96
CA ILE A 59 -7.58 7.81 -13.25
C ILE A 59 -7.75 6.43 -12.63
N GLU A 60 -6.65 5.72 -12.49
CA GLU A 60 -6.54 4.53 -11.66
C GLU A 60 -5.90 4.95 -10.34
N ILE A 61 -6.40 4.43 -9.22
CA ILE A 61 -5.75 4.58 -7.92
C ILE A 61 -5.47 3.17 -7.40
N ALA A 62 -4.21 2.77 -7.40
CA ALA A 62 -3.78 1.49 -6.84
C ALA A 62 -3.73 1.53 -5.31
N ASP A 63 -3.77 0.36 -4.67
CA ASP A 63 -3.54 0.27 -3.23
C ASP A 63 -2.10 0.65 -2.89
N PHE A 64 -1.94 1.42 -1.81
CA PHE A 64 -0.61 1.85 -1.41
C PHE A 64 0.13 0.69 -0.74
N THR A 65 1.41 0.57 -1.07
CA THR A 65 2.25 -0.56 -0.68
C THR A 65 3.48 -0.08 0.08
N ASP A 66 4.19 -0.98 0.74
CA ASP A 66 5.55 -0.67 1.21
C ASP A 66 6.57 -0.67 0.05
N PHE A 67 7.83 -0.38 0.36
CA PHE A 67 8.92 -0.41 -0.62
C PHE A 67 9.16 -1.80 -1.22
N ASN A 68 8.74 -2.87 -0.53
CA ASN A 68 8.82 -4.25 -1.01
C ASN A 68 7.56 -4.66 -1.82
N GLY A 69 6.63 -3.75 -2.06
CA GLY A 69 5.39 -4.03 -2.79
C GLY A 69 4.34 -4.77 -1.97
N ARG A 70 4.55 -4.98 -0.67
CA ARG A 70 3.57 -5.61 0.21
C ARG A 70 2.42 -4.65 0.46
N GLN A 71 1.20 -5.16 0.35
CA GLN A 71 0.02 -4.40 0.70
C GLN A 71 -0.03 -4.20 2.21
N LEU A 72 -0.14 -2.94 2.62
CA LEU A 72 -0.33 -2.57 4.01
C LEU A 72 -1.79 -2.21 4.24
N ARG A 73 -2.36 -2.61 5.37
CA ARG A 73 -3.73 -2.21 5.75
C ARG A 73 -3.89 -0.69 5.74
N ILE A 74 -2.93 0.04 6.32
CA ILE A 74 -2.89 1.50 6.31
C ILE A 74 -2.84 2.09 4.89
N GLY A 75 -2.12 1.40 3.98
CA GLY A 75 -2.01 1.80 2.59
C GLY A 75 -3.32 1.62 1.84
N LYS A 76 -4.02 0.52 2.07
CA LYS A 76 -5.36 0.26 1.52
C LYS A 76 -6.40 1.26 2.02
N GLU A 77 -6.36 1.60 3.30
CA GLU A 77 -7.27 2.60 3.88
C GLU A 77 -6.97 4.01 3.33
N MET A 78 -5.69 4.36 3.15
CA MET A 78 -5.28 5.65 2.59
C MET A 78 -5.64 5.78 1.11
N SER A 79 -5.37 4.75 0.29
CA SER A 79 -5.78 4.72 -1.12
C SER A 79 -7.30 4.76 -1.25
N GLY A 80 -8.03 4.06 -0.37
CA GLY A 80 -9.50 4.11 -0.30
C GLY A 80 -10.03 5.52 -0.06
N ARG A 81 -9.51 6.24 0.93
CA ARG A 81 -9.89 7.64 1.19
C ARG A 81 -9.53 8.56 0.03
N LEU A 82 -8.37 8.37 -0.59
CA LEU A 82 -7.99 9.15 -1.77
C LEU A 82 -8.96 8.92 -2.92
N ARG A 83 -9.38 7.67 -3.17
CA ARG A 83 -10.43 7.34 -4.17
C ARG A 83 -11.71 8.10 -3.90
N GLU A 84 -12.24 8.01 -2.67
CA GLU A 84 -13.48 8.69 -2.29
C GLU A 84 -13.40 10.20 -2.53
N ILE A 85 -12.28 10.82 -2.15
CA ILE A 85 -12.07 12.27 -2.31
C ILE A 85 -11.94 12.65 -3.79
N MET A 86 -11.17 11.89 -4.57
CA MET A 86 -11.01 12.16 -6.01
C MET A 86 -12.32 11.96 -6.77
N SER A 87 -13.12 10.94 -6.45
CA SER A 87 -14.45 10.75 -7.02
C SER A 87 -15.38 11.93 -6.71
N LYS A 88 -15.36 12.46 -5.48
CA LYS A 88 -16.12 13.66 -5.11
C LYS A 88 -15.67 14.92 -5.87
N LYS A 89 -14.43 14.95 -6.35
CA LYS A 89 -13.90 16.03 -7.21
C LYS A 89 -14.19 15.81 -8.70
N GLY A 90 -14.98 14.79 -9.05
CA GLY A 90 -15.44 14.54 -10.42
C GLY A 90 -14.51 13.68 -11.27
N PHE A 91 -13.56 12.96 -10.67
CA PHE A 91 -12.72 12.00 -11.39
C PHE A 91 -13.38 10.62 -11.45
N SER A 92 -13.35 10.00 -12.63
CA SER A 92 -13.75 8.61 -12.82
C SER A 92 -12.59 7.69 -12.42
N ILE A 93 -12.84 6.76 -11.49
CA ILE A 93 -11.81 5.83 -11.00
C ILE A 93 -11.95 4.49 -11.74
N ASN A 94 -11.05 4.22 -12.68
CA ASN A 94 -11.09 3.03 -13.55
C ASN A 94 -9.72 2.34 -13.56
N LYS A 95 -9.69 1.01 -13.41
CA LYS A 95 -8.47 0.18 -13.51
C LYS A 95 -7.76 0.26 -14.87
N ASN A 96 -8.46 0.71 -15.91
CA ASN A 96 -7.91 0.85 -17.24
C ASN A 96 -7.59 2.30 -17.64
N ALA A 97 -7.66 3.25 -16.70
CA ALA A 97 -7.41 4.66 -16.99
C ALA A 97 -5.95 4.94 -17.41
N VAL A 98 -5.76 5.94 -18.28
CA VAL A 98 -4.46 6.34 -18.84
C VAL A 98 -3.47 6.91 -17.82
N VAL A 99 -3.95 7.30 -16.64
CA VAL A 99 -3.15 7.78 -15.52
C VAL A 99 -3.32 6.86 -14.33
N LEU A 100 -2.20 6.51 -13.71
CA LEU A 100 -2.12 5.68 -12.52
C LEU A 100 -1.56 6.50 -11.35
N VAL A 101 -2.29 6.46 -10.23
CA VAL A 101 -1.87 6.98 -8.93
C VAL A 101 -1.43 5.80 -8.06
N THR A 102 -0.16 5.82 -7.64
CA THR A 102 0.40 4.84 -6.72
C THR A 102 0.92 5.53 -5.46
N GLY A 103 1.08 4.75 -4.39
CA GLY A 103 1.67 5.23 -3.14
C GLY A 103 2.61 4.21 -2.53
N LYS A 104 3.76 4.68 -2.04
CA LYS A 104 4.75 3.92 -1.28
C LYS A 104 4.80 4.43 0.16
N MET A 105 4.82 3.51 1.12
CA MET A 105 4.76 3.82 2.53
C MET A 105 5.92 3.18 3.31
N ALA A 106 6.50 3.93 4.25
CA ALA A 106 7.42 3.40 5.24
C ALA A 106 7.33 4.15 6.57
N ASN A 107 7.83 3.54 7.63
CA ASN A 107 8.07 4.25 8.88
C ASN A 107 9.08 5.37 8.66
N PHE A 108 8.81 6.54 9.24
CA PHE A 108 9.68 7.69 9.17
C PHE A 108 10.62 7.69 10.39
N LYS A 109 11.94 7.60 10.14
CA LYS A 109 12.99 7.56 11.18
C LYS A 109 12.74 6.47 12.23
N ASP A 110 12.28 5.31 11.79
CA ASP A 110 11.96 4.15 12.65
C ASP A 110 10.92 4.43 13.74
N GLN A 111 10.16 5.53 13.63
CA GLN A 111 9.11 5.86 14.59
C GLN A 111 7.82 5.09 14.22
N PRO A 112 7.30 4.22 15.11
CA PRO A 112 6.23 3.27 14.76
C PRO A 112 4.88 3.91 14.40
N LYS A 113 4.71 5.18 14.75
CA LYS A 113 3.49 5.96 14.51
C LYS A 113 3.64 6.96 13.38
N ARG A 114 4.83 7.14 12.83
CA ARG A 114 5.07 8.14 11.78
C ARG A 114 5.33 7.44 10.48
N TRP A 115 4.49 7.71 9.49
CA TRP A 115 4.53 7.09 8.19
C TRP A 115 4.87 8.12 7.13
N LYS A 116 5.98 7.92 6.43
CA LYS A 116 6.27 8.60 5.17
C LYS A 116 5.44 7.93 4.08
N VAL A 117 4.77 8.75 3.28
CA VAL A 117 3.95 8.35 2.15
C VAL A 117 4.44 9.11 0.93
N ASP A 118 4.94 8.37 -0.06
CA ASP A 118 5.39 8.88 -1.35
C ASP A 118 4.35 8.50 -2.41
N ILE A 119 3.58 9.47 -2.87
CA ILE A 119 2.51 9.30 -3.87
C ILE A 119 3.07 9.72 -5.23
N ARG A 120 2.86 8.88 -6.25
CA ARG A 120 3.25 9.18 -7.63
C ARG A 120 2.03 9.10 -8.53
N VAL A 121 1.87 10.11 -9.37
CA VAL A 121 0.89 10.16 -10.44
C VAL A 121 1.67 10.06 -11.74
N GLN A 122 1.40 9.02 -12.51
CA GLN A 122 2.14 8.70 -13.72
C GLN A 122 1.21 8.31 -14.85
N SER A 123 1.63 8.52 -16.09
CA SER A 123 0.96 7.91 -17.24
C SER A 123 1.21 6.39 -17.25
N LYS A 124 0.42 5.65 -18.03
CA LYS A 124 0.63 4.20 -18.20
C LYS A 124 2.02 3.85 -18.74
N GLU A 125 2.63 4.74 -19.51
CA GLU A 125 3.98 4.59 -20.04
C GLU A 125 5.07 4.86 -18.98
N GLY A 126 4.68 5.16 -17.73
CA GLY A 126 5.60 5.39 -16.61
C GLY A 126 6.11 6.81 -16.49
N LYS A 127 5.65 7.75 -17.33
CA LYS A 127 6.03 9.16 -17.22
C LYS A 127 5.38 9.78 -15.98
N ILE A 128 6.20 10.29 -15.06
CA ILE A 128 5.72 10.98 -13.87
C ILE A 128 5.07 12.31 -14.29
N ILE A 129 3.80 12.47 -13.93
CA ILE A 129 3.03 13.71 -14.10
C ILE A 129 3.28 14.60 -12.89
N THR A 130 3.13 14.05 -11.69
CA THR A 130 3.41 14.74 -10.43
C THR A 130 3.72 13.71 -9.34
N SER A 131 4.38 14.16 -8.28
CA SER A 131 4.67 13.33 -7.10
C SER A 131 4.55 14.15 -5.84
N TYR A 132 4.08 13.52 -4.77
CA TYR A 132 3.89 14.18 -3.49
C TYR A 132 4.39 13.30 -2.34
N THR A 133 5.13 13.89 -1.42
CA THR A 133 5.60 13.21 -0.21
C THR A 133 4.96 13.86 1.01
N ALA A 134 4.37 13.05 1.90
CA ALA A 134 3.88 13.50 3.19
C ALA A 134 4.29 12.57 4.33
N ILE A 135 4.38 13.14 5.52
CA ILE A 135 4.52 12.39 6.78
C ILE A 135 3.19 12.43 7.53
N PHE A 136 2.67 11.28 7.93
CA PHE A 136 1.46 11.13 8.74
C PHE A 136 1.82 10.60 10.13
N ASN A 137 1.13 11.06 11.17
CA ASN A 137 1.38 10.68 12.56
C ASN A 137 0.14 9.97 13.13
N PHE A 138 0.11 8.64 13.08
CA PHE A 138 -1.02 7.77 13.44
C PHE A 138 -1.09 7.40 14.93
#